data_AF-A0A2G0Q0B1-F1
#
_entry.id   AF-A0A2G0Q0B1-F1
#
_cell.length_a   1.000
_cell.length_b   1.000
_cell.length_c   1.000
_cell.angle_alpha   90.00
_cell.angle_beta   90.00
_cell.angle_gamma   90.00
#
_symmetry.space_group_name_H-M   'P 1'
#
loop_
_entity.id
_entity.type
_entity.pdbx_description
1 polymer ?
#
loop_
_entity_poly.entity_id
_entity_poly.type
_entity_poly.pdbx_seq_one_letter_code
_entity_poly.pdbx_strand_id
1 'polypeptide(L)'
;MKYSYRITKYTNINENGDIYSDPDEWTSFFDIGQKVKKDEYERIENQYIDYIINLCNCLGIKSLKIQALEVSVDEISYIEGESIDINQLKNGIKSILREDMWCKLISDTCEFHFGYDFYMYFVSKIDPKECIDKINTLLTVQKYRSPYLD
;
A
#
# COMPACT_ATOMS: atom_id res chain seq x y z
N MET A 1 5.78 9.86 -13.33
CA MET A 1 5.47 8.42 -13.50
C MET A 1 4.50 8.23 -14.66
N LYS A 2 4.53 7.10 -15.39
CA LYS A 2 3.71 6.88 -16.61
C LYS A 2 2.47 6.03 -16.35
N TYR A 3 2.59 5.01 -15.50
CA TYR A 3 1.52 4.09 -15.15
C TYR A 3 1.09 4.35 -13.71
N SER A 4 -0.21 4.25 -13.44
CA SER A 4 -0.79 4.56 -12.13
C SER A 4 -1.96 3.65 -11.83
N TYR A 5 -1.96 3.08 -10.63
CA TYR A 5 -2.97 2.15 -10.14
C TYR A 5 -3.38 2.51 -8.71
N ARG A 6 -4.67 2.33 -8.41
CA ARG A 6 -5.22 2.33 -7.06
C ARG A 6 -5.40 0.87 -6.63
N ILE A 7 -4.98 0.58 -5.41
CA ILE A 7 -5.00 -0.73 -4.77
C ILE A 7 -5.68 -0.55 -3.42
N THR A 8 -6.78 -1.25 -3.19
CA THR A 8 -7.57 -1.10 -1.96
C THR A 8 -8.31 -2.38 -1.60
N LYS A 9 -8.68 -2.55 -0.32
CA LYS A 9 -9.53 -3.65 0.15
C LYS A 9 -11.00 -3.47 -0.24
N TYR A 10 -11.40 -2.24 -0.56
CA TYR A 10 -12.79 -1.91 -0.84
C TYR A 10 -13.23 -2.46 -2.20
N THR A 11 -14.50 -2.86 -2.27
CA THR A 11 -15.10 -3.47 -3.48
C THR A 11 -16.32 -2.71 -3.98
N ASN A 12 -16.88 -1.78 -3.20
CA ASN A 12 -17.99 -0.95 -3.64
C ASN A 12 -17.53 0.06 -4.67
N ILE A 13 -18.30 0.20 -5.74
CA ILE A 13 -18.01 1.11 -6.86
C ILE A 13 -19.26 1.96 -7.09
N ASN A 14 -19.09 3.29 -7.10
CA ASN A 14 -20.18 4.21 -7.40
C ASN A 14 -20.47 4.29 -8.93
N GLU A 15 -21.50 5.04 -9.31
CA GLU A 15 -21.91 5.18 -10.73
C GLU A 15 -20.80 5.77 -11.63
N ASN A 16 -19.85 6.50 -11.05
CA ASN A 16 -18.71 7.10 -11.75
C ASN A 16 -17.50 6.16 -11.88
N GLY A 17 -17.56 4.96 -11.28
CA GLY A 17 -16.45 4.02 -11.26
C GLY A 17 -15.45 4.25 -10.11
N ASP A 18 -15.79 5.09 -9.13
CA ASP A 18 -14.94 5.28 -7.96
C ASP A 18 -15.21 4.23 -6.90
N ILE A 19 -14.12 3.65 -6.41
CA ILE A 19 -14.14 2.74 -5.27
C ILE A 19 -14.28 3.56 -3.99
N TYR A 20 -15.16 3.13 -3.10
CA TYR A 20 -15.40 3.76 -1.79
C TYR A 20 -15.61 2.72 -0.68
N SER A 21 -15.42 3.13 0.57
CA SER A 21 -15.72 2.33 1.76
C SER A 21 -17.16 2.52 2.21
N ASP A 22 -17.81 1.48 2.72
CA ASP A 22 -19.09 1.67 3.40
C ASP A 22 -18.91 2.41 4.74
N PRO A 23 -19.91 3.19 5.21
CA PRO A 23 -19.81 3.92 6.48
C PRO A 23 -19.52 3.04 7.70
N ASP A 24 -20.01 1.80 7.69
CA ASP A 24 -19.81 0.82 8.77
C ASP A 24 -18.52 0.00 8.59
N GLU A 25 -17.82 0.16 7.47
CA GLU A 25 -16.58 -0.54 7.20
C GLU A 25 -15.44 0.02 8.06
N TRP A 26 -14.53 -0.86 8.48
CA TRP A 26 -13.32 -0.44 9.18
C TRP A 26 -12.33 0.20 8.20
N THR A 27 -11.65 1.25 8.65
CA THR A 27 -10.72 2.03 7.82
C THR A 27 -9.38 2.29 8.51
N SER A 28 -9.26 1.93 9.79
CA SER A 28 -8.06 2.17 10.60
C SER A 28 -7.59 0.90 11.33
N PHE A 29 -6.32 0.87 11.71
CA PHE A 29 -5.82 -0.12 12.68
C PHE A 29 -6.52 -0.04 14.03
N PHE A 30 -6.90 1.15 14.47
CA PHE A 30 -7.57 1.38 15.75
C PHE A 30 -9.01 0.84 15.80
N ASP A 31 -9.56 0.41 14.65
CA ASP A 31 -10.86 -0.26 14.56
C ASP A 31 -10.83 -1.73 15.02
N ILE A 32 -9.65 -2.31 15.27
CA ILE A 32 -9.52 -3.67 15.79
C ILE A 32 -10.20 -3.78 17.15
N GLY A 33 -11.08 -4.79 17.28
CA GLY A 33 -11.89 -5.01 18.48
C GLY A 33 -13.15 -4.15 18.56
N GLN A 34 -13.31 -3.17 17.66
CA GLN A 34 -14.51 -2.33 17.55
C GLN A 34 -15.35 -2.70 16.32
N LYS A 35 -14.75 -2.60 15.12
CA LYS A 35 -15.41 -2.89 13.83
C LYS A 35 -14.87 -4.13 13.14
N VAL A 36 -13.66 -4.56 13.47
CA VAL A 36 -13.00 -5.72 12.83
C VAL A 36 -12.29 -6.59 13.87
N LYS A 37 -12.26 -7.90 13.64
CA LYS A 37 -11.45 -8.80 14.47
C LYS A 37 -9.99 -8.76 14.05
N LYS A 38 -9.08 -9.02 14.99
CA LYS A 38 -7.63 -8.95 14.74
C LYS A 38 -7.19 -9.89 13.61
N ASP A 39 -7.70 -11.11 13.56
CA ASP A 39 -7.39 -12.10 12.53
C ASP A 39 -7.85 -11.66 11.14
N GLU A 40 -9.02 -11.02 11.06
CA GLU A 40 -9.53 -10.44 9.81
C GLU A 40 -8.70 -9.24 9.34
N TYR A 41 -8.31 -8.35 10.26
CA TYR A 41 -7.39 -7.26 9.95
C TYR A 41 -6.06 -7.79 9.44
N GLU A 42 -5.44 -8.73 10.16
CA GLU A 42 -4.16 -9.33 9.79
C GLU A 42 -4.24 -10.05 8.44
N ARG A 43 -5.38 -10.66 8.11
CA ARG A 43 -5.61 -11.24 6.77
C ARG A 43 -5.51 -10.19 5.68
N ILE A 44 -6.16 -9.04 5.83
CA ILE A 44 -6.11 -7.96 4.83
C ILE A 44 -4.74 -7.25 4.84
N GLU A 45 -4.15 -6.98 6.00
CA GLU A 45 -2.78 -6.46 6.13
C GLU A 45 -1.79 -7.30 5.32
N ASN A 46 -1.85 -8.63 5.45
CA ASN A 46 -0.97 -9.53 4.70
C ASN A 46 -1.22 -9.45 3.19
N GLN A 47 -2.45 -9.17 2.72
CA GLN A 47 -2.70 -8.96 1.29
C GLN A 47 -1.94 -7.76 0.74
N TYR A 48 -1.85 -6.64 1.48
CA TYR A 48 -1.07 -5.47 1.04
C TYR A 48 0.43 -5.78 1.02
N ILE A 49 0.91 -6.43 2.08
CA ILE A 49 2.31 -6.82 2.21
C ILE A 49 2.72 -7.72 1.04
N ASP A 50 1.98 -8.80 0.83
CA ASP A 50 2.27 -9.78 -0.21
C ASP A 50 2.15 -9.14 -1.59
N TYR A 51 1.17 -8.26 -1.80
CA TYR A 51 1.00 -7.56 -3.08
C TYR A 51 2.21 -6.68 -3.41
N ILE A 52 2.67 -5.85 -2.48
CA ILE A 52 3.85 -4.99 -2.67
C ILE A 52 5.09 -5.84 -2.94
N ILE A 53 5.35 -6.86 -2.11
CA ILE A 53 6.53 -7.73 -2.26
C ILE A 53 6.51 -8.47 -3.59
N ASN A 54 5.39 -9.08 -3.97
CA ASN A 54 5.25 -9.81 -5.23
C ASN A 54 5.40 -8.90 -6.45
N LEU A 55 4.85 -7.68 -6.39
CA LEU A 55 4.97 -6.71 -7.46
C LEU A 55 6.43 -6.25 -7.61
N CYS A 56 7.11 -5.94 -6.50
CA CYS A 56 8.52 -5.59 -6.53
C CYS A 56 9.39 -6.73 -7.09
N ASN A 57 9.16 -7.97 -6.65
CA ASN A 57 9.87 -9.15 -7.16
C ASN A 57 9.66 -9.33 -8.67
N CYS A 58 8.42 -9.21 -9.15
CA CYS A 58 8.10 -9.33 -10.57
C CYS A 58 8.75 -8.22 -11.41
N LEU A 59 8.84 -7.00 -10.88
CA LEU A 59 9.49 -5.86 -11.53
C LEU A 59 11.01 -5.85 -11.38
N GLY A 60 11.60 -6.84 -10.68
CA GLY A 60 13.05 -6.93 -10.46
C GLY A 60 13.60 -5.84 -9.53
N ILE A 61 12.75 -5.22 -8.73
CA ILE A 61 13.16 -4.27 -7.69
C ILE A 61 13.78 -5.08 -6.55
N LYS A 62 14.79 -4.55 -5.86
CA LYS A 62 15.48 -5.23 -4.75
C LYS A 62 15.31 -4.52 -3.41
N SER A 63 15.18 -3.20 -3.46
CA SER A 63 14.96 -2.36 -2.29
C SER A 63 14.08 -1.17 -2.65
N LEU A 64 13.45 -0.61 -1.63
CA LEU A 64 12.72 0.65 -1.71
C LEU A 64 13.34 1.63 -0.71
N LYS A 65 13.35 2.90 -1.07
CA LYS A 65 13.81 4.00 -0.22
C LYS A 65 12.60 4.64 0.48
N ILE A 66 12.75 4.95 1.75
CA ILE A 66 11.78 5.71 2.53
C ILE A 66 11.83 7.18 2.08
N GLN A 67 10.66 7.76 1.79
CA GLN A 67 10.53 9.18 1.50
C GLN A 67 9.35 9.81 2.23
N ALA A 68 9.52 11.03 2.69
CA ALA A 68 8.51 11.81 3.42
C ALA A 68 7.99 11.06 4.67
N LEU A 69 8.93 10.59 5.49
CA LEU A 69 8.66 9.89 6.73
C LEU A 69 8.01 10.82 7.76
N GLU A 70 6.87 10.39 8.28
CA GLU A 70 6.17 10.95 9.42
C GLU A 70 6.03 9.83 10.46
N VAL A 71 6.38 10.10 11.71
CA VAL A 71 6.36 9.09 12.79
C VAL A 71 5.28 9.46 13.79
N SER A 72 4.43 8.50 14.13
CA SER A 72 3.28 8.68 15.02
C SER A 72 3.49 8.07 16.41
N VAL A 73 4.57 7.32 16.61
CA VAL A 73 4.94 6.65 17.88
C VAL A 73 6.39 6.94 18.27
N ASP A 74 6.70 6.96 19.56
CA ASP A 74 8.02 7.39 20.05
C ASP A 74 9.18 6.45 19.64
N GLU A 75 8.90 5.18 19.34
CA GLU A 75 9.92 4.16 19.06
C GLU A 75 9.76 3.55 17.65
N ILE A 76 10.37 4.19 16.65
CA ILE A 76 10.56 3.61 15.32
C ILE A 76 12.03 3.68 14.89
N SER A 77 12.52 2.59 14.27
CA SER A 77 13.91 2.45 13.82
C SER A 77 14.15 2.89 12.37
N TYR A 78 13.15 3.45 11.69
CA TYR A 78 13.23 3.85 10.29
C TYR A 78 13.68 5.30 10.15
N ILE A 79 14.48 5.58 9.12
CA ILE A 79 15.04 6.92 8.87
C ILE A 79 14.67 7.41 7.47
N GLU A 80 14.37 8.71 7.34
CA GLU A 80 14.16 9.36 6.05
C GLU A 80 15.33 9.07 5.10
N GLY A 81 15.00 8.55 3.92
CA GLY A 81 15.97 8.22 2.89
C GLY A 81 16.73 6.89 3.08
N GLU A 82 16.45 6.15 4.14
CA GLU A 82 16.93 4.77 4.31
C GLU A 82 16.39 3.86 3.20
N SER A 83 17.20 2.88 2.77
CA SER A 83 16.76 1.85 1.83
C SER A 83 16.49 0.54 2.56
N ILE A 84 15.29 0.01 2.38
CA ILE A 84 14.84 -1.27 2.94
C ILE A 84 14.88 -2.33 1.83
N ASP A 85 15.58 -3.43 2.08
CA ASP A 85 15.55 -4.61 1.21
C ASP A 85 14.15 -5.23 1.20
N ILE A 86 13.69 -5.75 0.05
CA ILE A 86 12.34 -6.33 -0.08
C ILE A 86 12.12 -7.48 0.91
N ASN A 87 13.15 -8.25 1.26
CA ASN A 87 13.04 -9.34 2.23
C ASN A 87 12.77 -8.83 3.66
N GLN A 88 13.06 -7.55 3.93
CA GLN A 88 12.83 -6.89 5.23
C GLN A 88 11.64 -5.94 5.20
N LEU A 89 11.09 -5.66 4.01
CA LEU A 89 10.06 -4.65 3.79
C LEU A 89 8.74 -4.94 4.53
N LYS A 90 8.47 -6.21 4.84
CA LYS A 90 7.26 -6.64 5.56
C LYS A 90 6.98 -5.81 6.81
N ASN A 91 8.00 -5.57 7.65
CA ASN A 91 7.79 -4.84 8.90
C ASN A 91 7.54 -3.34 8.64
N GLY A 92 8.18 -2.76 7.63
CA GLY A 92 7.94 -1.37 7.24
C GLY A 92 6.50 -1.16 6.77
N ILE A 93 6.00 -2.06 5.91
CA ILE A 93 4.60 -2.00 5.44
C ILE A 93 3.62 -2.17 6.61
N LYS A 94 3.90 -3.08 7.56
CA LYS A 94 3.07 -3.23 8.77
C LYS A 94 2.99 -1.92 9.56
N SER A 95 4.13 -1.28 9.84
CA SER A 95 4.15 -0.02 10.58
C SER A 95 3.36 1.09 9.87
N ILE A 96 3.34 1.10 8.53
CA ILE A 96 2.51 2.04 7.77
C ILE A 96 1.01 1.72 7.91
N LEU A 97 0.61 0.46 7.68
CA LEU A 97 -0.79 0.05 7.75
C LEU A 97 -1.38 0.10 9.16
N ARG A 98 -0.51 0.02 10.18
CA ARG A 98 -0.85 0.14 11.60
C ARG A 98 -0.83 1.57 12.13
N GLU A 99 -0.55 2.54 11.26
CA GLU A 99 -0.50 3.96 11.61
C GLU A 99 0.58 4.29 12.66
N ASP A 100 1.62 3.46 12.76
CA ASP A 100 2.80 3.78 13.58
C ASP A 100 3.67 4.85 12.89
N MET A 101 3.67 4.84 11.55
CA MET A 101 4.32 5.85 10.70
C MET A 101 3.56 6.03 9.39
N TRP A 102 3.89 7.08 8.66
CA TRP A 102 3.53 7.27 7.27
C TRP A 102 4.78 7.56 6.45
N CYS A 103 4.90 6.95 5.28
CA CYS A 103 5.93 7.30 4.30
C CYS A 103 5.55 6.82 2.91
N LYS A 104 6.24 7.35 1.89
CA LYS A 104 6.29 6.77 0.56
C LYS A 104 7.41 5.75 0.49
N LEU A 105 7.19 4.66 -0.25
CA LEU A 105 8.23 3.69 -0.57
C LEU A 105 8.58 3.82 -2.04
N ILE A 106 9.79 4.31 -2.33
CA ILE A 106 10.17 4.76 -3.66
C ILE A 106 11.38 4.01 -4.22
N SER A 107 11.48 3.93 -5.54
CA SER A 107 12.67 3.50 -6.28
C SER A 107 12.80 4.33 -7.55
N ASP A 108 13.88 4.12 -8.30
CA ASP A 108 14.02 4.73 -9.62
C ASP A 108 12.95 4.25 -10.61
N THR A 109 12.31 3.11 -10.36
CA THR A 109 11.34 2.49 -11.28
C THR A 109 9.90 2.79 -10.90
N CYS A 110 9.56 2.69 -9.62
CA CYS A 110 8.20 2.81 -9.12
C CYS A 110 8.14 3.40 -7.71
N GLU A 111 6.95 3.82 -7.32
CA GLU A 111 6.65 4.31 -5.98
C GLU A 111 5.33 3.72 -5.48
N PHE A 112 5.25 3.48 -4.18
CA PHE A 112 4.04 3.18 -3.44
C PHE A 112 3.71 4.35 -2.53
N HIS A 113 2.51 4.88 -2.65
CA HIS A 113 1.98 5.96 -1.83
C HIS A 113 0.80 5.45 -1.02
N PHE A 114 0.82 5.68 0.28
CA PHE A 114 -0.25 5.26 1.17
C PHE A 114 -1.15 6.47 1.41
N GLY A 115 -2.41 6.37 0.99
CA GLY A 115 -3.45 7.30 1.40
C GLY A 115 -4.03 6.90 2.76
N TYR A 116 -5.01 7.67 3.20
CA TYR A 116 -5.85 7.30 4.33
C TYR A 116 -6.73 6.09 3.99
N ASP A 117 -7.31 5.47 5.01
CA ASP A 117 -8.39 4.50 4.87
C ASP A 117 -8.06 3.38 3.87
N PHE A 118 -6.90 2.71 4.00
CA PHE A 118 -6.54 1.58 3.14
C PHE A 118 -6.50 1.86 1.62
N TYR A 119 -6.48 3.11 1.17
CA TYR A 119 -6.13 3.43 -0.21
C TYR A 119 -4.62 3.43 -0.40
N MET A 120 -4.12 2.59 -1.30
CA MET A 120 -2.73 2.61 -1.74
C MET A 120 -2.66 2.94 -3.22
N TYR A 121 -1.66 3.71 -3.61
CA TYR A 121 -1.40 4.07 -5.00
C TYR A 121 -0.04 3.54 -5.41
N PHE A 122 -0.02 2.85 -6.55
CA PHE A 122 1.20 2.36 -7.17
C PHE A 122 1.43 3.11 -8.47
N VAL A 123 2.59 3.74 -8.59
CA VAL A 123 2.98 4.50 -9.78
C VAL A 123 4.31 3.97 -10.33
N SER A 124 4.43 3.86 -11.65
CA SER A 124 5.59 3.24 -12.28
C SER A 124 6.01 3.95 -13.57
N LYS A 125 7.32 3.94 -13.85
CA LYS A 125 7.89 4.37 -15.14
C LYS A 125 7.73 3.30 -16.22
N ILE A 126 7.78 2.03 -15.84
CA ILE A 126 7.65 0.87 -16.74
C ILE A 126 6.24 0.27 -16.66
N ASP A 127 5.82 -0.42 -17.71
CA ASP A 127 4.48 -1.04 -17.77
C ASP A 127 4.40 -2.21 -16.78
N PRO A 128 3.58 -2.14 -15.73
CA PRO A 128 3.50 -3.19 -14.72
C PRO A 128 2.40 -4.21 -15.03
N LYS A 129 1.67 -4.07 -16.15
CA LYS A 129 0.43 -4.82 -16.41
C LYS A 129 0.61 -6.32 -16.27
N GLU A 130 1.66 -6.88 -16.88
CA GLU A 130 1.92 -8.32 -16.81
C GLU A 130 2.17 -8.80 -15.37
N CYS A 131 2.84 -8.01 -14.55
CA CYS A 131 3.07 -8.32 -13.14
C CYS A 131 1.78 -8.23 -12.33
N ILE A 132 1.01 -7.15 -12.52
CA ILE A 132 -0.26 -6.95 -11.83
C ILE A 132 -1.24 -8.09 -12.15
N ASP A 133 -1.37 -8.47 -13.42
CA ASP A 133 -2.30 -9.52 -13.84
C ASP A 133 -1.94 -10.92 -13.29
N LYS A 134 -0.69 -11.15 -12.88
CA LYS A 134 -0.21 -12.42 -12.33
C LYS A 134 -0.38 -12.54 -10.81
N ILE A 135 -0.55 -11.43 -10.10
CA ILE A 135 -0.60 -11.43 -8.64
C ILE A 135 -2.03 -11.77 -8.20
N ASN A 136 -2.21 -12.96 -7.65
CA ASN A 136 -3.47 -13.33 -7.01
C ASN A 136 -3.65 -12.56 -5.70
N THR A 137 -4.70 -11.76 -5.60
CA THR A 137 -4.99 -10.95 -4.41
C THR A 137 -6.49 -10.77 -4.20
N LEU A 138 -6.87 -10.53 -2.95
CA LEU A 138 -8.24 -10.10 -2.60
C LEU A 138 -8.42 -8.57 -2.72
N LEU A 139 -7.35 -7.82 -2.96
CA LEU A 139 -7.42 -6.38 -3.13
C LEU A 139 -7.98 -6.03 -4.49
N THR A 140 -8.81 -5.00 -4.53
CA THR A 140 -9.24 -4.37 -5.77
C THR A 140 -8.08 -3.56 -6.34
N VAL A 141 -7.68 -3.89 -7.57
CA VAL A 141 -6.61 -3.20 -8.30
C VAL A 141 -7.19 -2.62 -9.57
N GLN A 142 -7.07 -1.30 -9.75
CA GLN A 142 -7.56 -0.64 -10.96
C GLN A 142 -6.62 0.45 -11.44
N LYS A 143 -6.61 0.68 -12.76
CA LYS A 143 -5.97 1.88 -13.32
C LYS A 143 -6.66 3.11 -12.74
N TYR A 144 -5.87 4.03 -12.19
CA TYR A 144 -6.37 5.22 -11.53
C TYR A 144 -5.24 6.25 -11.44
N ARG A 145 -5.50 7.51 -11.77
CA ARG A 145 -4.49 8.58 -11.63
C ARG A 145 -4.29 8.87 -10.14
N SER A 146 -3.10 8.56 -9.62
CA SER A 146 -2.76 8.81 -8.23
C SER A 146 -2.88 10.31 -7.92
N PRO A 147 -3.51 10.70 -6.78
CA PRO A 147 -3.61 12.09 -6.35
C PRO A 147 -2.25 12.68 -5.95
N TYR A 148 -1.21 11.84 -5.84
CA TYR A 148 0.16 12.26 -5.53
C TYR A 148 0.98 12.62 -6.79
N LEU A 149 0.37 12.57 -7.98
CA LEU A 149 1.01 12.96 -9.25
C LEU A 149 0.60 14.34 -9.76
N ASP A 150 -0.14 15.09 -8.94
CA ASP A 150 -0.60 16.45 -9.25
C ASP A 150 0.43 17.53 -8.91
#